data_AF-A0A483VLZ4-F1
#
_entry.id   AF-A0A483VLZ4-F1
#
_cell.length_a   1.000
_cell.length_b   1.000
_cell.length_c   1.000
_cell.angle_alpha   90.00
_cell.angle_beta   90.00
_cell.angle_gamma   90.00
#
_symmetry.space_group_name_H-M   'P 1'
#
loop_
_entity.id
_entity.type
_entity.pdbx_description
1 polymer ?
#
loop_
_entity_poly.entity_id
_entity_poly.type
_entity_poly.pdbx_seq_one_letter_code
_entity_poly.pdbx_strand_id
1 'polypeptide(L)'
;MTDITELAQSLKAAAEKATPGEWRRASTQFNGITATPFMLGRKEVMIAGVSEKRDAEFIALANPANILALVEALEKAQQYAKERDAENQDLMLTVGRLRVEREELESRTVKLPDDKDGQAYGFGKWANGKLPATAGTMTIAYCEDAWRAAFEVFSSAAGIKVEAE
;
A
#
# COMPACT_ATOMS: atom_id res chain seq x y z
N MET A 1 -10.47 -27.23 -14.12
CA MET A 1 -10.82 -25.87 -13.65
C MET A 1 -10.41 -24.93 -14.77
N THR A 2 -11.37 -24.38 -15.50
CA THR A 2 -11.08 -23.49 -16.63
C THR A 2 -10.43 -22.22 -16.11
N ASP A 3 -9.35 -21.75 -16.72
CA ASP A 3 -8.75 -20.48 -16.35
C ASP A 3 -9.79 -19.36 -16.59
N ILE A 4 -10.07 -18.56 -15.55
CA ILE A 4 -11.09 -17.52 -15.62
C ILE A 4 -10.74 -16.43 -16.65
N THR A 5 -9.45 -16.24 -16.94
CA THR A 5 -8.99 -15.31 -17.96
C THR A 5 -9.29 -15.83 -19.36
N GLU A 6 -9.04 -17.12 -19.63
CA GLU A 6 -9.39 -17.77 -20.89
C GLU A 6 -10.91 -17.76 -21.12
N LEU A 7 -11.69 -18.03 -20.06
CA LEU A 7 -13.15 -17.96 -20.12
C LEU A 7 -13.62 -16.54 -20.46
N ALA A 8 -13.06 -15.51 -19.80
CA ALA A 8 -13.41 -14.12 -20.06
C ALA A 8 -13.10 -13.70 -21.51
N GLN A 9 -11.94 -14.09 -22.05
CA GLN A 9 -11.58 -13.82 -23.44
C GLN A 9 -12.50 -14.55 -24.43
N SER A 10 -12.81 -15.81 -24.17
CA SER A 10 -13.74 -16.60 -24.98
C SER A 10 -15.14 -15.98 -24.99
N LEU A 11 -15.64 -15.56 -23.82
CA LEU A 11 -16.93 -14.89 -23.67
C LEU A 11 -16.96 -13.53 -24.36
N LYS A 12 -15.88 -12.74 -24.28
CA LYS A 12 -15.73 -11.47 -24.99
C LYS A 12 -15.82 -11.68 -26.50
N ALA A 13 -15.05 -12.62 -27.04
CA ALA A 13 -15.04 -12.92 -28.47
C ALA A 13 -16.40 -13.47 -28.96
N ALA A 14 -17.10 -14.25 -28.13
CA ALA A 14 -18.45 -14.72 -28.44
C ALA A 14 -19.47 -13.58 -28.42
N ALA A 15 -19.39 -12.68 -27.43
CA ALA A 15 -20.29 -11.55 -27.29
C ALA A 15 -20.13 -10.53 -28.43
N GLU A 16 -18.90 -10.26 -28.88
CA GLU A 16 -18.64 -9.36 -30.02
C GLU A 16 -19.21 -9.87 -31.35
N LYS A 17 -19.33 -11.19 -31.51
CA LYS A 17 -19.89 -11.84 -32.72
C LYS A 17 -21.41 -12.02 -32.65
N ALA A 18 -21.97 -11.95 -31.44
CA ALA A 18 -23.39 -12.15 -31.22
C ALA A 18 -24.21 -10.95 -31.72
N THR A 19 -25.53 -11.11 -31.82
CA THR A 19 -26.42 -10.01 -32.21
C THR A 19 -26.28 -8.87 -31.20
N PRO A 20 -25.86 -7.66 -31.64
CA PRO A 20 -25.63 -6.55 -30.74
C PRO A 20 -26.95 -6.00 -30.18
N GLY A 21 -26.86 -5.37 -29.00
CA GLY A 21 -27.98 -4.75 -28.32
C GLY A 21 -28.61 -5.62 -27.23
N GLU A 22 -29.66 -5.09 -26.60
CA GLU A 22 -30.35 -5.78 -25.51
C GLU A 22 -31.19 -6.94 -26.02
N TRP A 23 -30.97 -8.12 -25.44
CA TRP A 23 -31.83 -9.26 -25.67
C TRP A 23 -32.95 -9.27 -24.64
N ARG A 24 -34.15 -9.63 -25.08
CA ARG A 24 -35.36 -9.57 -24.25
C ARG A 24 -36.17 -10.83 -24.42
N ARG A 25 -36.95 -11.18 -23.40
CA ARG A 25 -37.92 -12.27 -23.53
C ARG A 25 -39.09 -11.81 -24.40
N ALA A 26 -39.45 -12.59 -25.40
CA ALA A 26 -40.64 -12.38 -26.21
C ALA A 26 -41.89 -12.48 -25.33
N SER A 27 -42.84 -11.58 -25.58
CA SER A 27 -44.17 -11.62 -24.91
C SER A 27 -45.17 -12.48 -25.66
N THR A 28 -44.95 -12.71 -26.96
CA THR A 28 -45.88 -13.35 -27.91
C THR A 28 -45.48 -14.77 -28.29
N GLN A 29 -44.18 -15.09 -28.23
CA GLN A 29 -43.64 -16.42 -28.54
C GLN A 29 -43.22 -17.09 -27.23
N PHE A 30 -43.78 -18.27 -26.95
CA PHE A 30 -43.51 -19.05 -25.75
C PHE A 30 -42.00 -19.14 -25.48
N ASN A 31 -41.53 -18.41 -24.47
CA ASN A 31 -40.14 -18.37 -24.03
C ASN A 31 -39.12 -18.03 -25.14
N GLY A 32 -39.48 -17.18 -26.10
CA GLY A 32 -38.56 -16.67 -27.10
C GLY A 32 -37.59 -15.61 -26.56
N ILE A 33 -36.41 -15.50 -27.18
CA ILE A 33 -35.45 -14.40 -26.97
C ILE A 33 -35.39 -13.57 -28.25
N THR A 34 -35.60 -12.27 -28.13
CA THR A 34 -35.61 -11.33 -29.27
C THR A 34 -34.62 -10.19 -29.07
N ALA A 35 -34.07 -9.70 -30.18
CA ALA A 35 -33.20 -8.49 -30.21
C ALA A 35 -34.02 -7.19 -30.36
N THR A 36 -35.32 -7.31 -30.65
CA THR A 36 -36.20 -6.19 -30.94
C THR A 36 -37.42 -6.19 -30.03
N PRO A 37 -37.91 -5.02 -29.59
CA PRO A 37 -39.17 -4.93 -28.86
C PRO A 37 -40.35 -5.42 -29.72
N PHE A 38 -41.37 -5.97 -29.06
CA PHE A 38 -42.63 -6.31 -29.73
C PHE A 38 -43.27 -5.04 -30.30
N MET A 39 -43.56 -5.06 -31.60
CA MET A 39 -44.20 -3.98 -32.33
C MET A 39 -45.22 -4.60 -33.28
N LEU A 40 -46.49 -4.23 -33.13
CA LEU A 40 -47.58 -4.77 -33.95
C LEU A 40 -47.29 -4.53 -35.45
N GLY A 41 -47.29 -5.59 -36.25
CA GLY A 41 -47.04 -5.51 -37.69
C GLY A 41 -45.57 -5.41 -38.12
N ARG A 42 -44.60 -5.37 -37.19
CA ARG A 42 -43.17 -5.57 -37.49
C ARG A 42 -42.74 -6.99 -37.18
N LYS A 43 -41.78 -7.49 -37.97
CA LYS A 43 -41.16 -8.79 -37.74
C LYS A 43 -40.19 -8.69 -36.56
N GLU A 44 -40.46 -9.43 -35.49
CA GLU A 44 -39.52 -9.60 -34.39
C GLU A 44 -38.29 -10.38 -34.87
N VAL A 45 -37.09 -9.92 -34.49
CA VAL A 45 -35.86 -10.69 -34.74
C VAL A 45 -35.69 -11.68 -33.60
N MET A 46 -36.11 -12.93 -33.86
CA MET A 46 -35.95 -14.05 -32.95
C MET A 46 -34.49 -14.53 -32.95
N ILE A 47 -33.90 -14.60 -31.77
CA ILE A 47 -32.52 -15.07 -31.54
C ILE A 47 -32.53 -16.56 -31.21
N ALA A 48 -33.37 -16.95 -30.25
CA ALA A 48 -33.45 -18.33 -29.75
C ALA A 48 -34.83 -18.61 -29.12
N GLY A 49 -35.22 -19.88 -29.09
CA GLY A 49 -36.35 -20.37 -28.29
C GLY A 49 -35.83 -21.27 -27.18
N VAL A 50 -36.42 -21.17 -25.98
CA VAL A 50 -36.04 -21.98 -24.82
C VAL A 50 -37.28 -22.68 -24.26
N SER A 51 -37.12 -23.90 -23.74
CA SER A 51 -38.25 -24.66 -23.21
C SER A 51 -38.81 -24.03 -21.94
N GLU A 52 -37.92 -23.56 -21.06
CA GLU A 52 -38.25 -23.04 -19.74
C GLU A 52 -38.19 -21.51 -19.70
N LYS A 53 -39.15 -20.91 -18.98
CA LYS A 53 -39.22 -19.45 -18.82
C LYS A 53 -38.00 -18.88 -18.09
N ARG A 54 -37.50 -19.61 -17.09
CA ARG A 54 -36.35 -19.21 -16.27
C ARG A 54 -35.07 -19.14 -17.11
N ASP A 55 -34.89 -20.10 -18.01
CA ASP A 55 -33.74 -20.13 -18.92
C ASP A 55 -33.78 -18.96 -19.90
N ALA A 56 -34.99 -18.61 -20.36
CA ALA A 56 -35.18 -17.43 -21.21
C ALA A 56 -34.82 -16.13 -20.47
N GLU A 57 -35.25 -15.98 -19.21
CA GLU A 57 -34.90 -14.82 -18.39
C GLU A 57 -33.40 -14.74 -18.11
N PHE A 58 -32.76 -15.88 -17.83
CA PHE A 58 -31.31 -15.96 -17.67
C PHE A 58 -30.57 -15.53 -18.93
N ILE A 59 -30.93 -16.06 -20.11
CA ILE A 59 -30.27 -15.71 -21.38
C ILE A 59 -30.48 -14.24 -21.75
N ALA A 60 -31.68 -13.69 -21.51
CA ALA A 60 -31.96 -12.28 -21.75
C ALA A 60 -31.08 -11.37 -20.87
N LEU A 61 -30.81 -11.78 -19.63
CA LEU A 61 -29.91 -11.06 -18.73
C LEU A 61 -28.43 -11.31 -19.10
N ALA A 62 -28.04 -12.52 -19.44
CA ALA A 62 -26.69 -12.90 -19.88
C ALA A 62 -26.43 -12.55 -21.37
N ASN A 63 -26.97 -11.42 -21.81
CA ASN A 63 -26.83 -10.97 -23.19
C ASN A 63 -25.42 -10.45 -23.48
N PRO A 64 -25.05 -10.27 -24.77
CA PRO A 64 -23.73 -9.83 -25.17
C PRO A 64 -23.26 -8.52 -24.50
N ALA A 65 -24.15 -7.54 -24.35
CA ALA A 65 -23.80 -6.26 -23.72
C ALA A 65 -23.42 -6.44 -22.24
N ASN A 66 -24.19 -7.24 -21.50
CA ASN A 66 -23.92 -7.51 -20.09
C ASN A 66 -22.67 -8.38 -19.90
N ILE A 67 -22.43 -9.35 -20.79
CA ILE A 67 -21.20 -10.14 -20.77
C ILE A 67 -19.97 -9.27 -21.01
N LEU A 68 -20.01 -8.36 -22.00
CA LEU A 68 -18.91 -7.42 -22.27
C LEU A 68 -18.65 -6.51 -21.06
N ALA A 69 -19.69 -5.97 -20.44
CA ALA A 69 -19.56 -5.14 -19.24
C ALA A 69 -18.93 -5.91 -18.06
N LEU A 70 -19.31 -7.18 -17.86
CA LEU A 70 -18.72 -8.05 -16.84
C LEU A 70 -17.25 -8.35 -17.12
N VAL A 71 -16.89 -8.64 -18.38
CA VAL A 71 -15.49 -8.89 -18.76
C VAL A 71 -14.65 -7.62 -18.58
N GLU A 72 -15.15 -6.44 -18.97
CA GLU A 72 -14.44 -5.18 -18.76
C GLU A 72 -14.21 -4.89 -17.27
N ALA A 73 -15.21 -5.13 -16.42
CA ALA A 73 -15.07 -4.98 -14.97
C ALA A 73 -14.03 -5.97 -14.40
N LEU A 74 -14.00 -7.21 -14.89
CA LEU A 74 -13.02 -8.22 -14.50
C LEU A 74 -11.60 -7.83 -14.93
N GLU A 75 -11.41 -7.37 -16.17
CA GLU A 75 -10.12 -6.89 -16.69
C GLU A 75 -9.58 -5.74 -15.84
N LYS A 76 -10.43 -4.77 -15.47
CA LYS A 76 -10.07 -3.66 -14.56
C LYS A 76 -9.68 -4.14 -13.16
N ALA A 77 -10.44 -5.08 -12.59
CA ALA A 77 -10.15 -5.62 -11.26
C ALA A 77 -8.80 -6.37 -11.24
N GLN A 78 -8.50 -7.14 -12.29
CA GLN A 78 -7.22 -7.84 -12.42
C GLN A 78 -6.05 -6.87 -12.59
N GLN A 79 -6.24 -5.80 -13.36
CA GLN A 79 -5.23 -4.76 -13.51
C GLN A 79 -4.92 -4.07 -12.18
N TYR A 80 -5.97 -3.69 -11.44
CA TYR A 80 -5.82 -3.10 -10.10
C TYR A 80 -5.08 -4.02 -9.13
N ALA A 81 -5.36 -5.33 -9.13
CA ALA A 81 -4.66 -6.29 -8.29
C ALA A 81 -3.15 -6.33 -8.59
N LYS A 82 -2.77 -6.33 -9.88
CA LYS A 82 -1.36 -6.31 -10.29
C LYS A 82 -0.64 -5.03 -9.86
N GLU A 83 -1.30 -3.88 -9.97
CA GLU A 83 -0.75 -2.59 -9.52
C GLU A 83 -0.53 -2.58 -8.00
N ARG A 84 -1.49 -3.11 -7.23
CA ARG A 84 -1.37 -3.26 -5.78
C ARG A 84 -0.26 -4.22 -5.36
N ASP A 85 -0.08 -5.31 -6.09
CA ASP A 85 1.01 -6.26 -5.82
C ASP A 85 2.39 -5.62 -6.08
N ALA A 86 2.52 -4.85 -7.16
CA ALA A 86 3.74 -4.10 -7.45
C ALA A 86 4.05 -3.05 -6.37
N GLU A 87 3.04 -2.28 -5.94
CA GLU A 87 3.20 -1.30 -4.86
C GLU A 87 3.56 -1.96 -3.53
N ASN A 88 2.91 -3.08 -3.18
CA ASN A 88 3.22 -3.85 -1.97
C ASN A 88 4.66 -4.38 -1.99
N GLN A 89 5.16 -4.80 -3.15
CA GLN A 89 6.54 -5.25 -3.31
C GLN A 89 7.54 -4.10 -3.09
N ASP A 90 7.27 -2.93 -3.64
CA ASP A 90 8.12 -1.74 -3.45
C ASP A 90 8.12 -1.27 -1.99
N LEU A 91 6.94 -1.26 -1.34
CA LEU A 91 6.81 -0.98 0.09
C LEU A 91 7.61 -1.98 0.93
N MET A 92 7.60 -3.26 0.58
CA MET A 92 8.37 -4.29 1.28
C MET A 92 9.88 -4.03 1.19
N LEU A 93 10.38 -3.64 0.02
CA LEU A 93 11.79 -3.27 -0.17
C LEU A 93 12.17 -2.02 0.65
N THR A 94 11.30 -1.01 0.66
CA THR A 94 11.50 0.23 1.41
C THR A 94 11.51 -0.03 2.91
N VAL A 95 10.55 -0.80 3.42
CA VAL A 95 10.49 -1.19 4.84
C VAL A 95 11.72 -2.03 5.22
N GLY A 96 12.18 -2.92 4.35
CA GLY A 96 13.42 -3.67 4.54
C GLY A 96 14.64 -2.77 4.72
N ARG A 97 14.80 -1.77 3.84
CA ARG A 97 15.89 -0.79 3.93
C ARG A 97 15.84 0.03 5.21
N LEU A 98 14.67 0.56 5.56
CA LEU A 98 14.49 1.37 6.77
C LEU A 98 14.77 0.56 8.05
N ARG A 99 14.48 -0.75 8.06
CA ARG A 99 14.83 -1.61 9.19
C ARG A 99 16.35 -1.71 9.37
N VAL A 100 17.08 -1.92 8.28
CA VAL A 100 18.55 -1.98 8.30
C VAL A 100 19.13 -0.63 8.74
N GLU A 101 18.67 0.47 8.16
CA GLU A 101 19.13 1.82 8.53
C GLU A 101 18.84 2.14 10.01
N ARG A 102 17.67 1.73 10.52
CA ARG A 102 17.35 1.87 11.95
C ARG A 102 18.29 1.05 12.83
N GLU A 103 18.57 -0.20 12.47
CA GLU A 103 19.50 -1.05 13.21
C GLU A 103 20.92 -0.47 13.20
N GLU A 104 21.37 0.06 12.07
CA GLU A 104 22.66 0.77 11.98
C GLU A 104 22.70 2.01 12.87
N LEU A 105 21.65 2.85 12.86
CA LEU A 105 21.56 4.03 13.73
C LEU A 105 21.48 3.65 15.21
N GLU A 106 20.69 2.64 15.57
CA GLU A 106 20.60 2.11 16.93
C GLU A 106 21.96 1.57 17.40
N SER A 107 22.73 0.92 16.52
CA SER A 107 24.08 0.43 16.84
C SER A 107 25.10 1.57 17.06
N ARG A 108 24.92 2.70 16.36
CA ARG A 108 25.75 3.91 16.52
C ARG A 108 25.28 4.81 17.66
N THR A 109 24.11 4.54 18.24
CA THR A 109 23.59 5.33 19.35
C THR A 109 24.35 5.00 20.63
N VAL A 110 25.04 5.99 21.17
CA VAL A 110 25.81 5.84 22.40
C VAL A 110 24.88 5.82 23.60
N LYS A 111 24.86 4.68 24.31
CA LYS A 111 24.23 4.62 25.63
C LYS A 111 25.20 5.17 26.66
N LEU A 112 24.86 6.35 27.16
CA LEU A 112 25.59 7.02 28.22
C LEU A 112 25.27 6.35 29.57
N PRO A 113 26.27 6.15 30.44
CA PRO A 113 26.00 5.74 31.81
C PRO A 113 25.07 6.75 32.51
N ASP A 114 24.12 6.19 33.26
CA ASP A 114 23.06 6.90 33.98
C ASP A 114 23.70 7.71 35.13
N ASP A 115 23.88 9.02 34.94
CA ASP A 115 24.60 9.88 35.89
C ASP A 115 23.65 10.45 36.96
N LYS A 116 23.07 9.56 37.76
CA LYS A 116 22.11 9.92 38.82
C LYS A 116 22.69 10.86 39.88
N ASP A 117 24.02 10.87 40.01
CA ASP A 117 24.75 11.62 41.03
C ASP A 117 25.54 12.82 40.45
N GLY A 118 25.48 13.03 39.12
CA GLY A 118 26.22 14.06 38.39
C GLY A 118 27.74 13.81 38.27
N GLN A 119 28.29 12.81 38.96
CA GLN A 119 29.73 12.64 39.10
C GLN A 119 30.40 12.00 37.87
N ALA A 120 29.66 11.28 37.03
CA ALA A 120 30.24 10.53 35.92
C ALA A 120 30.87 11.45 34.84
N TYR A 121 30.31 12.64 34.66
CA TYR A 121 30.79 13.64 33.70
C TYR A 121 31.42 14.87 34.38
N GLY A 122 31.74 14.78 35.68
CA GLY A 122 32.38 15.85 36.45
C GLY A 122 31.44 16.97 36.93
N PHE A 123 30.13 16.86 36.69
CA PHE A 123 29.13 17.87 37.09
C PHE A 123 28.61 17.72 38.53
N GLY A 124 28.87 16.59 39.21
CA GLY A 124 28.32 16.28 40.54
C GLY A 124 28.87 17.18 41.64
N LYS A 125 30.01 17.83 41.37
CA LYS A 125 30.54 18.92 42.22
C LYS A 125 29.69 20.19 42.20
N TRP A 126 28.74 20.32 41.27
CA TRP A 126 27.85 21.47 41.12
C TRP A 126 26.42 21.23 41.60
N ALA A 127 26.02 19.99 41.88
CA ALA A 127 24.65 19.68 42.30
C ALA A 127 24.28 20.21 43.69
N ASN A 128 25.24 20.61 44.54
CA ASN A 128 24.96 21.03 45.93
C ASN A 128 25.93 22.07 46.55
N GLY A 129 26.70 22.84 45.78
CA GLY A 129 27.67 23.80 46.31
C GLY A 129 27.45 25.24 45.83
N LYS A 130 27.28 26.20 46.76
CA LYS A 130 27.33 27.64 46.43
C LYS A 130 28.65 27.95 45.73
N LEU A 131 28.59 28.51 44.52
CA LEU A 131 29.77 29.01 43.81
C LEU A 131 30.45 30.11 44.64
N PRO A 132 31.76 30.01 44.92
CA PRO A 132 32.47 31.05 45.64
C PRO A 132 32.56 32.31 44.75
N ALA A 133 32.12 33.45 45.30
CA ALA A 133 31.93 34.72 44.59
C ALA A 133 33.23 35.39 44.08
N THR A 134 34.41 34.80 44.32
CA THR A 134 35.73 35.41 44.05
C THR A 134 36.50 34.79 42.88
N ALA A 135 35.90 33.90 42.08
CA ALA A 135 36.65 33.02 41.17
C ALA A 135 36.27 33.16 39.68
N GLY A 136 36.01 34.37 39.16
CA GLY A 136 35.50 34.57 37.79
C GLY A 136 36.38 34.00 36.66
N THR A 137 37.70 33.93 36.82
CA THR A 137 38.63 33.32 35.84
C THR A 137 38.91 31.84 36.11
N MET A 138 38.99 31.42 37.38
CA MET A 138 39.11 30.01 37.76
C MET A 138 37.84 29.20 37.42
N THR A 139 36.67 29.85 37.40
CA THR A 139 35.41 29.20 37.00
C THR A 139 35.34 28.93 35.49
N ILE A 140 35.89 29.81 34.64
CA ILE A 140 35.88 29.60 33.17
C ILE A 140 36.83 28.46 32.76
N ALA A 141 38.08 28.48 33.24
CA ALA A 141 39.05 27.43 32.94
C ALA A 141 38.57 26.05 33.45
N TYR A 142 37.96 26.02 34.64
CA TYR A 142 37.41 24.78 35.20
C TYR A 142 36.15 24.30 34.49
N CYS A 143 35.32 25.21 33.97
CA CYS A 143 34.19 24.87 33.10
C CYS A 143 34.66 24.34 31.73
N GLU A 144 35.74 24.89 31.16
CA GLU A 144 36.37 24.36 29.94
C GLU A 144 36.93 22.94 30.18
N ASP A 145 37.61 22.71 31.31
CA ASP A 145 38.13 21.38 31.65
C ASP A 145 37.00 20.35 31.82
N ALA A 146 35.91 20.74 32.49
CA ALA A 146 34.72 19.89 32.63
C ALA A 146 34.06 19.59 31.28
N TRP A 147 33.97 20.60 30.40
CA TRP A 147 33.46 20.42 29.04
C TRP A 147 34.36 19.53 28.18
N ARG A 148 35.69 19.69 28.28
CA ARG A 148 36.66 18.84 27.57
C ARG A 148 36.59 17.40 28.05
N ALA A 149 36.54 17.18 29.37
CA ALA A 149 36.41 15.85 29.94
C ALA A 149 35.10 15.17 29.52
N ALA A 150 33.98 15.90 29.56
CA ALA A 150 32.71 15.40 29.08
C ALA A 150 32.78 15.08 27.58
N PHE A 151 33.33 15.99 26.77
CA PHE A 151 33.46 15.83 25.32
C PHE A 151 34.35 14.64 24.93
N GLU A 152 35.45 14.39 25.63
CA GLU A 152 36.29 13.20 25.44
C GLU A 152 35.54 11.90 25.77
N VAL A 153 34.78 11.87 26.87
CA VAL A 153 33.95 10.71 27.23
C VAL A 153 32.86 10.48 26.17
N PHE A 154 32.18 11.53 25.72
CA PHE A 154 31.16 11.45 24.66
C PHE A 154 31.76 10.97 23.33
N SER A 155 32.86 11.56 22.89
CA SER A 155 33.51 11.24 21.62
C SER A 155 34.11 9.83 21.63
N SER A 156 34.77 9.44 22.71
CA SER A 156 35.30 8.08 22.88
C SER A 156 34.17 7.03 22.92
N ALA A 157 33.07 7.30 23.60
CA ALA A 157 31.91 6.40 23.63
C ALA A 157 31.18 6.33 22.26
N ALA A 158 31.26 7.40 21.46
CA ALA A 158 30.76 7.45 20.09
C ALA A 158 31.71 6.86 19.04
N GLY A 159 32.92 6.43 19.44
CA GLY A 159 33.96 6.00 18.50
C GLY A 159 34.44 7.12 17.58
N ILE A 160 34.20 8.38 17.95
CA ILE A 160 34.64 9.57 17.22
C ILE A 160 36.07 9.87 17.66
N LYS A 161 37.02 9.78 16.72
CA LYS A 161 38.42 10.14 16.94
C LYS A 161 38.54 11.67 16.85
N VAL A 162 38.77 12.33 17.98
CA VAL A 162 38.98 13.78 18.04
C VAL A 162 40.48 14.04 17.93
N GLU A 163 40.91 14.77 16.91
CA GLU A 163 42.28 15.27 16.77
C GLU A 163 42.25 16.79 16.98
N ALA A 164 43.12 17.30 17.83
CA ALA A 164 43.26 18.74 18.06
C ALA A 164 44.19 19.34 17.00
N GLU A 165 43.78 20.45 16.38
CA GLU A 165 44.69 21.33 15.62
C GLU A 165 45.54 22.19 16.56
#